data_AF-A0ABD0RQK3-F1
#
_entry.id   AF-A0ABD0RQK3-F1
#
_cell.length_a   1.000
_cell.length_b   1.000
_cell.length_c   1.000
_cell.angle_alpha   90.00
_cell.angle_beta   90.00
_cell.angle_gamma   90.00
#
_symmetry.space_group_name_H-M   'P 1'
#
loop_
_entity.id
_entity.type
_entity.pdbx_description
1 polymer ?
#
loop_
_entity_poly.entity_id
_entity_poly.type
_entity_poly.pdbx_seq_one_letter_code
_entity_poly.pdbx_strand_id
1 'polypeptide(L)'
;KAVGKIKANDEDLGVNAEMTYRITNEEGAAMFSISTDSDKREGIISLRKPLDYEKKKAYSLNIEGVNTHLDPRFSYLGPFKDTTTLKLIIGDVDEAPVFTMDYYIMDVYENAPAGTEVGMVTAQDPDSTRSKV
;
A
#
# COMPACT_ATOMS: atom_id res chain seq x y z
N LYS A 1 -5.40 3.37 -8.70
CA LYS A 1 -5.99 4.31 -7.70
C LYS A 1 -4.85 5.11 -7.08
N ALA A 2 -4.93 6.45 -7.12
CA ALA A 2 -3.94 7.30 -6.47
C ALA A 2 -4.12 7.25 -4.94
N VAL A 3 -3.01 7.20 -4.21
CA VAL A 3 -2.99 7.13 -2.74
C VAL A 3 -2.21 8.26 -2.09
N GLY A 4 -1.42 8.99 -2.87
CA GLY A 4 -0.65 10.11 -2.36
C GLY A 4 0.03 10.87 -3.48
N LYS A 5 0.61 12.01 -3.12
CA LYS A 5 1.41 12.85 -4.02
C LYS A 5 2.66 13.29 -3.29
N ILE A 6 3.72 13.48 -4.05
CA ILE A 6 4.95 14.09 -3.59
C ILE A 6 5.35 15.20 -4.54
N LYS A 7 6.12 16.16 -4.05
CA LYS A 7 6.66 17.25 -4.86
C LYS A 7 8.04 17.59 -4.33
N ALA A 8 9.01 17.67 -5.23
CA ALA A 8 10.28 18.30 -4.95
C ALA A 8 10.17 19.80 -5.18
N ASN A 9 10.83 20.57 -4.32
CA ASN A 9 10.89 22.01 -4.44
C ASN A 9 12.19 22.38 -5.16
N ASP A 10 12.06 22.85 -6.39
CA ASP A 10 13.15 23.36 -7.22
C ASP A 10 12.82 24.80 -7.61
N GLU A 11 13.76 25.72 -7.40
CA GLU A 11 13.60 27.15 -7.71
C GLU A 11 13.83 27.45 -9.19
N ASP A 12 14.34 26.48 -9.95
CA ASP A 12 14.56 26.63 -11.38
C ASP A 12 13.24 26.80 -12.17
N LEU A 13 13.39 27.40 -13.35
CA LEU A 13 12.30 27.66 -14.30
C LEU A 13 12.58 26.98 -15.65
N GLY A 14 11.52 26.72 -16.40
CA GLY A 14 11.61 26.07 -17.70
C GLY A 14 12.10 24.63 -17.61
N VAL A 15 12.90 24.20 -18.59
CA VAL A 15 13.40 22.82 -18.71
C VAL A 15 14.25 22.37 -17.53
N ASN A 16 14.94 23.31 -16.87
CA ASN A 16 15.75 23.03 -15.68
C ASN A 16 14.90 22.66 -14.46
N ALA A 17 13.59 22.83 -14.53
CA ALA A 17 12.70 22.50 -13.42
C ALA A 17 11.85 21.26 -13.68
N GLU A 18 12.11 20.58 -14.80
CA GLU A 18 11.40 19.37 -15.18
C GLU A 18 12.02 18.17 -14.47
N MET A 19 11.22 17.54 -13.61
CA MET A 19 11.65 16.42 -12.78
C MET A 19 10.88 15.16 -13.09
N THR A 20 11.54 14.01 -12.93
CA THR A 20 10.91 12.69 -12.95
C THR A 20 11.09 12.00 -11.63
N TYR A 21 10.07 11.23 -11.21
CA TYR A 21 10.08 10.50 -9.96
C TYR A 21 10.09 8.99 -10.19
N ARG A 22 10.82 8.25 -9.35
CA ARG A 22 10.80 6.78 -9.35
C ARG A 22 10.92 6.20 -7.94
N ILE A 23 10.33 5.03 -7.73
CA ILE A 23 10.52 4.24 -6.51
C ILE A 23 11.74 3.34 -6.73
N THR A 24 12.72 3.40 -5.84
CA THR A 24 14.02 2.72 -5.99
C THR A 24 14.13 1.43 -5.19
N ASN A 25 13.30 1.22 -4.17
CA ASN A 25 13.27 -0.04 -3.41
C ASN A 25 12.31 -1.06 -4.02
N GLU A 26 12.72 -2.33 -4.05
CA GLU A 26 11.98 -3.40 -4.72
C GLU A 26 10.58 -3.64 -4.14
N GLU A 27 10.46 -3.69 -2.81
CA GLU A 27 9.17 -3.88 -2.15
C GLU A 27 8.19 -2.75 -2.49
N GLY A 28 8.67 -1.50 -2.43
CA GLY A 28 7.88 -0.33 -2.78
C GLY A 28 7.43 -0.37 -4.24
N ALA A 29 8.33 -0.70 -5.16
CA ALA A 29 8.04 -0.82 -6.59
C ALA A 29 7.11 -2.01 -6.91
N ALA A 30 7.09 -3.07 -6.09
CA ALA A 30 6.19 -4.21 -6.27
C ALA A 30 4.74 -3.89 -5.88
N MET A 31 4.54 -3.06 -4.85
CA MET A 31 3.21 -2.72 -4.31
C MET A 31 2.66 -1.40 -4.85
N PHE A 32 3.53 -0.45 -5.16
CA PHE A 32 3.18 0.90 -5.56
C PHE A 32 3.86 1.27 -6.89
N SER A 33 3.27 2.23 -7.59
CA SER A 33 3.86 2.91 -8.74
C SER A 33 3.87 4.41 -8.49
N ILE A 34 4.79 5.10 -9.13
CA ILE A 34 4.81 6.57 -9.17
C ILE A 34 4.80 7.02 -10.62
N SER A 35 3.93 7.98 -10.94
CA SER A 35 3.88 8.66 -12.24
C SER A 35 4.19 10.14 -12.05
N THR A 36 4.82 10.75 -13.04
CA THR A 36 5.17 12.17 -13.00
C THR A 36 4.07 12.99 -13.67
N ASP A 37 3.55 13.99 -12.97
CA ASP A 37 2.70 15.06 -13.51
C ASP A 37 3.60 16.28 -13.77
N SER A 38 4.01 16.44 -15.03
CA SER A 38 4.93 17.51 -15.43
C SER A 38 4.34 18.90 -15.30
N ASP A 39 3.01 19.05 -15.45
CA ASP A 39 2.34 20.35 -15.35
C ASP A 39 2.41 20.91 -13.93
N LYS A 40 2.24 20.03 -12.93
CA LYS A 40 2.28 20.40 -11.51
C LYS A 40 3.63 20.13 -10.84
N ARG A 41 4.54 19.46 -11.56
CA ARG A 41 5.84 18.95 -11.06
C ARG A 41 5.66 18.00 -9.86
N GLU A 42 4.58 17.24 -9.87
CA GLU A 42 4.20 16.32 -8.78
C GLU A 42 4.48 14.86 -9.17
N GLY A 43 4.91 14.04 -8.22
CA GLY A 43 4.91 12.59 -8.34
C GLY A 43 3.62 12.03 -7.74
N ILE A 44 2.79 11.37 -8.55
CA ILE A 44 1.54 10.74 -8.12
C ILE A 44 1.79 9.28 -7.78
N ILE A 45 1.60 8.91 -6.52
CA ILE A 45 1.76 7.54 -6.03
C ILE A 45 0.43 6.80 -6.16
N SER A 46 0.48 5.61 -6.75
CA SER A 46 -0.67 4.76 -7.00
C SER A 46 -0.43 3.32 -6.56
N LEU A 47 -1.50 2.63 -6.22
CA LEU A 47 -1.46 1.20 -5.89
C LEU A 47 -1.37 0.34 -7.15
N ARG A 48 -0.46 -0.63 -7.13
CA ARG A 48 -0.38 -1.72 -8.13
C ARG A 48 -1.17 -2.95 -7.70
N LYS A 49 -1.20 -3.21 -6.39
CA LYS A 49 -1.84 -4.38 -5.77
C LYS A 49 -2.77 -3.94 -4.64
N PRO A 50 -3.79 -4.74 -4.30
CA PRO A 50 -4.59 -4.49 -3.11
C PRO A 50 -3.72 -4.51 -1.86
N LEU A 51 -4.11 -3.69 -0.88
CA LEU A 51 -3.50 -3.65 0.44
C LEU A 51 -4.32 -4.53 1.38
N ASP A 52 -3.65 -5.03 2.41
CA ASP A 52 -4.19 -5.94 3.41
C ASP A 52 -3.49 -5.57 4.72
N TYR A 53 -4.27 -5.05 5.68
CA TYR A 53 -3.75 -4.46 6.91
C TYR A 53 -3.20 -5.55 7.85
N GLU A 54 -3.84 -6.72 7.86
CA GLU A 54 -3.56 -7.92 8.63
C GLU A 54 -2.20 -8.48 8.23
N LYS A 55 -1.92 -8.48 6.92
CA LYS A 55 -0.62 -8.90 6.37
C LYS A 55 0.46 -7.88 6.64
N LYS A 56 0.20 -6.59 6.38
CA LYS A 56 1.22 -5.54 6.49
C LYS A 56 0.65 -4.15 6.75
N LYS A 57 0.94 -3.64 7.94
CA LYS A 57 0.45 -2.35 8.44
C LYS A 57 1.19 -1.11 7.94
N ALA A 58 2.39 -1.27 7.39
CA ALA A 58 3.17 -0.13 6.92
C ALA A 58 4.17 -0.50 5.81
N TYR A 59 4.42 0.45 4.91
CA TYR A 59 5.43 0.35 3.86
C TYR A 59 6.38 1.54 3.91
N SER A 60 7.64 1.31 3.53
CA SER A 60 8.62 2.37 3.31
C SER A 60 8.96 2.43 1.83
N LEU A 61 8.73 3.57 1.20
CA LEU A 61 9.07 3.83 -0.20
C LEU A 61 10.29 4.74 -0.26
N ASN A 62 11.35 4.27 -0.92
CA ASN A 62 12.47 5.13 -1.28
C ASN A 62 12.15 5.74 -2.63
N ILE A 63 12.01 7.06 -2.66
CA ILE A 63 11.65 7.80 -3.85
C ILE A 63 12.84 8.65 -4.26
N GLU A 64 13.21 8.56 -5.53
CA GLU A 64 14.22 9.40 -6.15
C GLU A 64 13.54 10.37 -7.12
N GLY A 65 13.81 11.66 -6.96
CA GLY A 65 13.48 12.70 -7.91
C GLY A 65 14.73 13.05 -8.71
N VAL A 66 14.63 13.06 -10.03
CA VAL A 66 15.75 13.35 -10.93
C VAL A 66 15.36 14.48 -11.87
N ASN A 67 16.19 15.51 -11.93
CA ASN A 67 16.07 16.56 -12.93
C ASN A 67 16.37 15.97 -14.31
N THR A 68 15.43 16.12 -15.24
CA THR A 68 15.53 15.54 -16.58
C THR A 68 16.46 16.34 -17.48
N HIS A 69 16.71 17.61 -17.16
CA HIS A 69 17.61 18.45 -17.90
C HIS A 69 19.04 18.34 -17.37
N LEU A 70 19.94 17.87 -18.24
CA LEU A 70 21.37 17.94 -18.00
C LEU A 70 21.90 19.19 -18.73
N ASP A 71 22.20 20.25 -17.98
CA ASP A 71 22.91 21.38 -18.55
C ASP A 71 24.32 20.92 -18.98
N PRO A 72 24.71 21.07 -20.26
CA PRO A 72 26.03 20.65 -20.75
C PRO A 72 27.18 21.22 -19.91
N ARG A 73 27.01 22.42 -19.34
CA ARG A 73 27.99 23.08 -18.45
C ARG A 73 28.26 22.28 -17.18
N PHE A 74 27.31 21.48 -16.72
CA PHE A 74 27.39 20.69 -15.50
C PHE A 74 27.33 19.18 -15.77
N SER A 75 27.41 18.75 -17.03
CA SER A 75 27.29 17.34 -17.41
C SER A 75 28.29 16.41 -16.72
N TYR A 76 29.46 16.94 -16.32
CA TYR A 76 30.48 16.21 -15.56
C TYR A 76 30.04 15.83 -14.13
N LEU A 77 29.00 16.47 -13.59
CA LEU A 77 28.41 16.16 -12.27
C LEU A 77 27.35 15.05 -12.35
N GLY A 78 26.94 14.66 -13.57
CA GLY A 78 25.84 13.73 -13.79
C GLY A 78 24.45 14.35 -13.53
N PRO A 79 23.39 13.54 -13.49
CA PRO A 79 22.03 14.03 -13.26
C PRO A 79 21.85 14.50 -11.81
N PHE A 80 21.32 15.71 -11.65
CA PHE A 80 20.93 16.22 -10.34
C PHE A 80 19.73 15.43 -9.82
N LYS A 81 19.91 14.84 -8.64
CA LYS A 81 18.92 13.94 -8.04
C LYS A 81 18.92 14.07 -6.54
N ASP A 82 17.75 13.83 -5.96
CA ASP A 82 17.56 13.76 -4.53
C ASP A 82 16.68 12.56 -4.17
N THR A 83 16.84 12.05 -2.96
CA THR A 83 16.13 10.88 -2.46
C THR A 83 15.46 11.16 -1.13
N THR A 84 14.23 10.66 -0.99
CA THR A 84 13.47 10.74 0.26
C THR A 84 12.83 9.40 0.59
N THR A 85 12.59 9.15 1.86
CA THR A 85 11.87 7.96 2.33
C THR A 85 10.47 8.35 2.77
N LEU A 86 9.46 7.82 2.08
CA LEU A 86 8.06 7.99 2.44
C LEU A 86 7.57 6.77 3.21
N LYS A 87 7.12 6.98 4.45
CA LYS A 87 6.45 5.95 5.25
C LYS A 87 4.94 6.01 5.01
N LEU A 88 4.38 4.93 4.48
CA LEU A 88 2.94 4.74 4.30
C LEU A 88 2.39 3.85 5.41
N ILE A 89 1.30 4.31 6.04
CA ILE A 89 0.59 3.56 7.08
C ILE A 89 -0.72 3.08 6.47
N ILE A 90 -0.99 1.78 6.58
CA ILE A 90 -2.22 1.18 6.09
C ILE A 90 -3.29 1.33 7.17
N GLY A 91 -4.48 1.79 6.77
CA GLY A 91 -5.63 1.88 7.66
C GLY A 91 -6.34 0.53 7.73
N ASP A 92 -6.79 0.19 8.93
CA ASP A 92 -7.65 -0.97 9.23
C ASP A 92 -9.09 -0.69 8.75
N VAL A 93 -9.76 -1.70 8.21
CA VAL A 93 -11.15 -1.60 7.72
C VAL A 93 -11.89 -2.84 8.19
N ASP A 94 -13.10 -2.64 8.75
CA ASP A 94 -13.93 -3.72 9.31
C ASP A 94 -14.21 -4.83 8.29
N GLU A 95 -13.90 -6.06 8.68
CA GLU A 95 -13.98 -7.27 7.86
C GLU A 95 -14.86 -8.31 8.55
N ALA A 96 -15.82 -8.87 7.81
CA ALA A 96 -16.78 -9.79 8.43
C ALA A 96 -16.09 -11.08 8.93
N PRO A 97 -16.53 -11.65 10.07
CA PRO A 97 -15.99 -12.91 10.56
C PRO A 97 -16.28 -14.05 9.57
N VAL A 98 -15.28 -14.88 9.32
CA VAL A 98 -15.37 -16.02 8.40
C VAL A 98 -15.29 -17.31 9.19
N PHE A 99 -16.20 -18.26 8.88
CA PHE A 99 -16.14 -19.60 9.46
C PHE A 99 -14.82 -20.29 9.12
N THR A 100 -14.30 -21.09 10.05
CA THR A 100 -13.04 -21.82 9.86
C THR A 100 -13.13 -22.93 8.81
N MET A 101 -14.33 -23.37 8.45
CA MET A 101 -14.59 -24.40 7.44
C MET A 101 -15.72 -23.97 6.50
N ASP A 102 -15.65 -24.39 5.24
CA ASP A 102 -16.70 -24.13 4.24
C ASP A 102 -18.01 -24.88 4.55
N TYR A 103 -17.90 -26.04 5.21
CA TYR A 103 -19.03 -26.83 5.66
C TYR A 103 -18.69 -27.57 6.96
N TYR A 104 -19.70 -27.71 7.83
CA TYR A 104 -19.61 -28.49 9.05
C TYR A 104 -20.62 -29.63 8.97
N ILE A 105 -20.11 -30.87 9.01
CA ILE A 105 -20.95 -32.07 9.11
C ILE A 105 -20.90 -32.52 10.56
N MET A 106 -22.07 -32.62 11.18
CA MET A 106 -22.23 -33.04 12.57
C MET A 106 -23.41 -34.01 12.64
N ASP A 107 -23.25 -35.06 13.42
CA ASP A 107 -24.26 -36.11 13.57
C ASP A 107 -24.81 -36.11 14.99
N VAL A 108 -26.11 -36.39 15.13
CA VAL A 108 -26.78 -36.56 16.41
C VAL A 108 -27.69 -37.78 16.37
N TYR A 109 -27.74 -38.53 17.46
CA TYR A 109 -28.62 -39.70 17.56
C TYR A 109 -30.09 -39.28 17.63
N GLU A 110 -30.97 -40.06 17.01
CA GLU A 110 -32.42 -39.79 17.00
C GLU A 110 -33.07 -39.77 18.39
N ASN A 111 -32.48 -40.49 19.34
CA ASN A 111 -32.95 -40.58 20.72
C ASN A 111 -32.24 -39.60 21.66
N ALA A 112 -31.50 -38.63 21.12
CA ALA A 112 -30.82 -37.63 21.92
C ALA A 112 -31.82 -36.78 22.73
N PRO A 113 -31.56 -36.54 24.03
CA PRO A 113 -32.44 -35.72 24.85
C PRO A 113 -32.43 -34.25 24.40
N ALA A 114 -33.47 -33.51 24.78
CA ALA A 114 -33.55 -32.08 24.49
C ALA A 114 -32.39 -31.33 25.14
N GLY A 115 -31.70 -30.48 24.36
CA GLY A 115 -30.53 -29.73 24.79
C GLY A 115 -29.19 -30.41 24.50
N THR A 116 -29.15 -31.55 23.81
CA THR A 116 -27.89 -32.13 23.32
C THR A 116 -27.20 -31.18 22.34
N GLU A 117 -25.97 -30.78 22.67
CA GLU A 117 -25.09 -30.05 21.77
C GLU A 117 -24.65 -30.98 20.63
N VAL A 118 -24.92 -30.57 19.40
CA VAL A 118 -24.57 -31.33 18.18
C VAL A 118 -23.15 -31.03 17.72
N GLY A 119 -22.67 -29.82 18.02
CA GLY A 119 -21.29 -29.42 17.87
C GLY A 119 -21.12 -27.91 17.91
N MET A 120 -19.87 -27.48 17.81
CA MET A 120 -19.47 -26.08 17.89
C MET A 120 -18.81 -25.65 16.58
N VAL A 121 -19.23 -24.51 16.07
CA VAL A 121 -18.58 -23.84 14.93
C VAL A 121 -17.81 -22.63 15.41
N THR A 122 -16.72 -22.32 14.73
CA THR A 122 -15.88 -21.17 15.05
C THR A 122 -15.79 -20.28 13.83
N ALA A 123 -16.02 -18.98 14.02
CA ALA A 123 -15.70 -17.95 13.04
C ALA A 123 -14.57 -17.08 13.57
N GLN A 124 -13.70 -16.62 12.68
CA GLN A 124 -12.58 -15.75 12.99
C GLN A 124 -12.74 -14.44 12.25
N ASP A 125 -12.54 -13.37 12.98
CA ASP A 125 -12.49 -12.01 12.49
C ASP A 125 -11.02 -11.57 12.48
N PRO A 126 -10.48 -11.17 11.31
CA PRO A 126 -9.08 -10.76 11.20
C PRO A 126 -8.77 -9.40 11.85
N ASP A 127 -9.78 -8.56 12.12
CA ASP A 127 -9.60 -7.17 12.51
C ASP A 127 -8.86 -7.03 13.84
N SER A 128 -7.99 -6.02 13.91
CA SER A 128 -7.13 -5.82 15.09
C SER A 128 -7.88 -5.33 16.33
N THR A 129 -9.07 -4.77 16.15
CA THR A 129 -10.01 -4.46 17.22
C THR A 129 -11.25 -5.31 17.03
N ARG A 130 -11.65 -6.08 18.04
CA ARG A 130 -12.93 -6.82 18.02
C ARG A 130 -14.04 -5.93 17.48
N SER A 131 -14.53 -6.26 16.29
CA SER A 131 -15.71 -5.64 15.69
C SER A 131 -16.82 -5.77 16.72
N LYS A 132 -17.32 -4.61 17.19
CA LYS A 132 -18.35 -4.59 18.23
C LYS A 132 -19.64 -5.07 17.59
N VAL A 133 -20.01 -6.31 17.94
CA VAL A 133 -21.33 -6.91 17.68
C VAL A 133 -22.46 -5.99 18.17
#